data_AF-A0A968W3N4-F1
#
_entry.id   AF-A0A968W3N4-F1
#
_cell.length_a   1.000
_cell.length_b   1.000
_cell.length_c   1.000
_cell.angle_alpha   90.00
_cell.angle_beta   90.00
_cell.angle_gamma   90.00
#
_symmetry.space_group_name_H-M   'P 1'
#
loop_
_entity.id
_entity.type
_entity.pdbx_description
1 polymer ?
#
loop_
_entity_poly.entity_id
_entity_poly.type
_entity_poly.pdbx_seq_one_letter_code
_entity_poly.pdbx_strand_id
1 'polypeptide(L)'
;MKSIVDNLQLSILLVGAGARILVFDNRYNIEGRATTDLDFAVKVNNWLDFHTLSTEMTQGANPCFRHTKIQHRFIHISTYIEVDIVPFGAIGEPNQEIQWSNKGIG
;
A
#
# COMPACT_ATOMS: atom_id res chain seq x y z
N MET A 1 -7.08 0.22 6.92
CA MET A 1 -6.20 -0.62 6.08
C MET A 1 -5.95 -2.00 6.70
N LYS A 2 -5.37 -2.12 7.91
CA LYS A 2 -5.07 -3.43 8.52
C LYS A 2 -6.29 -4.38 8.58
N SER A 3 -7.44 -3.90 9.03
CA SER A 3 -8.68 -4.69 9.08
C SER A 3 -9.12 -5.23 7.72
N ILE A 4 -8.94 -4.45 6.64
CA ILE A 4 -9.26 -4.87 5.27
C ILE A 4 -8.30 -5.99 4.83
N VAL A 5 -7.01 -5.80 5.07
CA VAL A 5 -5.97 -6.81 4.77
C VAL A 5 -6.23 -8.12 5.53
N ASP A 6 -6.55 -8.03 6.83
CA ASP A 6 -6.86 -9.19 7.67
C ASP A 6 -8.11 -9.93 7.16
N ASN A 7 -9.17 -9.19 6.79
CA ASN A 7 -10.41 -9.78 6.25
C ASN A 7 -10.19 -10.49 4.91
N LEU A 8 -9.27 -10.00 4.09
CA LEU A 8 -8.87 -10.62 2.83
C LEU A 8 -7.84 -11.74 3.01
N GLN A 9 -7.44 -12.05 4.25
CA GLN A 9 -6.40 -13.05 4.58
C GLN A 9 -5.06 -12.77 3.87
N LEU A 10 -4.78 -11.49 3.60
CA LEU A 10 -3.53 -11.04 3.01
C LEU A 10 -2.51 -10.71 4.11
N SER A 11 -1.23 -10.67 3.74
CA SER A 11 -0.15 -10.25 4.65
C SER A 11 0.39 -8.90 4.23
N ILE A 12 0.55 -7.97 5.17
CA ILE A 12 1.14 -6.65 4.94
C ILE A 12 2.50 -6.55 5.63
N LEU A 13 3.46 -6.00 4.90
CA LEU A 13 4.79 -5.64 5.38
C LEU A 13 4.94 -4.13 5.20
N LEU A 14 5.17 -3.41 6.29
CA LEU A 14 5.53 -1.99 6.24
C LEU A 14 7.00 -1.87 5.80
N VAL A 15 7.27 -1.09 4.75
CA VAL A 15 8.59 -0.93 4.13
C VAL A 15 8.96 0.55 3.98
N GLY A 16 10.19 0.83 3.54
CA GLY A 16 10.62 2.21 3.25
C GLY A 16 11.09 3.01 4.46
N ALA A 17 11.43 4.28 4.23
CA ALA A 17 11.98 5.17 5.25
C ALA A 17 10.99 5.44 6.40
N GLY A 18 9.69 5.46 6.09
CA GLY A 18 8.60 5.55 7.08
C GLY A 18 8.52 4.34 8.02
N ALA A 19 8.84 3.13 7.56
CA ALA A 19 8.95 1.94 8.42
C ALA A 19 10.07 2.09 9.45
N ARG A 20 11.22 2.60 9.00
CA ARG A 20 12.35 2.89 9.87
C ARG A 20 11.98 3.93 10.91
N ILE A 21 11.30 5.02 10.50
CA ILE A 21 10.82 6.05 11.43
C ILE A 21 9.86 5.45 12.47
N LEU A 22 8.85 4.66 12.08
CA LEU A 22 7.92 4.04 13.04
C LEU A 22 8.59 3.06 14.02
N VAL A 23 9.65 2.35 13.59
CA VAL A 23 10.40 1.41 14.45
C VAL A 23 11.45 2.12 15.32
N PHE A 24 12.08 3.21 14.85
CA PHE A 24 13.18 3.89 15.52
C PHE A 24 12.75 5.16 16.31
N ASP A 25 11.80 5.97 15.81
CA ASP A 25 11.38 7.22 16.48
C ASP A 25 10.61 6.95 17.78
N ASN A 26 9.87 5.84 17.85
CA ASN A 26 9.19 5.43 19.09
C ASN A 26 10.18 5.02 20.21
N ARG A 27 11.49 4.96 19.92
CA ARG A 27 12.56 4.63 20.89
C ARG A 27 13.60 5.72 21.12
N TYR A 28 13.80 6.67 20.19
CA TYR A 28 14.98 7.56 20.25
C TYR A 28 14.74 9.06 20.05
N ASN A 29 13.51 9.53 19.87
CA ASN A 29 13.18 10.98 19.82
C ASN A 29 14.07 11.78 18.86
N ILE A 30 14.46 11.17 17.73
CA ILE A 30 15.34 11.78 16.73
C ILE A 30 14.43 12.47 15.72
N GLU A 31 14.52 13.79 15.58
CA GLU A 31 13.85 14.53 14.50
C GLU A 31 14.51 14.19 13.15
N GLY A 32 14.25 12.98 12.66
CA GLY A 32 14.64 12.54 11.33
C GLY A 32 13.66 13.08 10.30
N ARG A 33 14.16 13.74 9.24
CA ARG A 33 13.40 14.32 8.12
C ARG A 33 12.04 13.66 7.90
N ALA A 34 10.97 14.46 7.95
CA ALA A 34 9.62 14.03 7.60
C ALA A 34 9.56 13.58 6.13
N THR A 35 9.80 12.29 5.88
CA THR A 35 9.38 11.67 4.62
C THR A 35 7.91 11.32 4.79
N THR A 36 7.06 12.06 4.09
CA THR A 36 5.59 11.87 4.06
C THR A 36 5.15 10.61 3.31
N ASP A 37 6.08 9.96 2.62
CA ASP A 37 5.81 8.82 1.75
C ASP A 37 5.81 7.54 2.60
N LEU A 38 4.62 6.97 2.78
CA LEU A 38 4.40 5.73 3.51
C LEU A 38 4.26 4.57 2.52
N ASP A 39 5.28 3.72 2.46
CA ASP A 39 5.33 2.57 1.58
C ASP A 39 4.88 1.28 2.29
N PHE A 40 3.88 0.59 1.74
CA PHE A 40 3.48 -0.74 2.18
C PHE A 40 3.71 -1.77 1.09
N ALA A 41 4.41 -2.84 1.43
CA ALA A 41 4.45 -4.04 0.62
C ALA A 41 3.30 -4.96 1.05
N VAL A 42 2.45 -5.41 0.12
CA VAL A 42 1.35 -6.35 0.42
C VAL A 42 1.55 -7.64 -0.35
N LYS A 43 1.56 -8.76 0.36
CA LYS A 43 1.68 -10.08 -0.26
C LYS A 43 0.36 -10.43 -0.92
N VAL A 44 0.39 -10.65 -2.23
CA VAL A 44 -0.77 -11.04 -3.05
C VAL A 44 -0.39 -12.19 -3.97
N ASN A 45 -1.38 -13.01 -4.35
CA ASN A 45 -1.12 -14.14 -5.26
C ASN A 45 -1.19 -13.71 -6.73
N ASN A 46 -1.99 -12.69 -7.05
CA ASN A 46 -2.25 -12.24 -8.41
C ASN A 46 -2.82 -10.80 -8.44
N TRP A 47 -3.05 -10.25 -9.63
CA TRP A 47 -3.63 -8.93 -9.82
C TRP A 47 -5.07 -8.80 -9.29
N LEU A 48 -5.86 -9.87 -9.30
CA LEU A 48 -7.21 -9.85 -8.77
C LEU A 48 -7.20 -9.55 -7.26
N ASP A 49 -6.33 -10.21 -6.49
CA ASP A 49 -6.16 -9.93 -5.06
C ASP A 49 -5.81 -8.44 -4.81
N PHE A 50 -4.91 -7.87 -5.61
CA PHE A 50 -4.54 -6.46 -5.51
C PHE A 50 -5.70 -5.52 -5.88
N HIS A 51 -6.47 -5.86 -6.92
CA HIS A 51 -7.65 -5.11 -7.31
C HIS A 51 -8.74 -5.18 -6.24
N THR A 52 -8.99 -6.35 -5.66
CA THR A 52 -9.95 -6.52 -4.55
C THR A 52 -9.53 -5.68 -3.35
N LEU A 53 -8.26 -5.71 -2.96
CA LEU A 53 -7.73 -4.84 -1.90
C LEU A 53 -7.97 -3.36 -2.22
N SER A 54 -7.62 -2.92 -3.44
CA SER A 54 -7.79 -1.54 -3.89
C SER A 54 -9.24 -1.08 -3.86
N THR A 55 -10.16 -1.94 -4.31
CA THR A 55 -11.61 -1.69 -4.30
C THR A 55 -12.14 -1.61 -2.87
N GLU A 56 -11.79 -2.54 -1.99
CA GLU A 56 -12.25 -2.49 -0.59
C GLU A 56 -11.76 -1.24 0.13
N MET A 57 -10.53 -0.81 -0.14
CA MET A 57 -9.97 0.41 0.46
C MET A 57 -10.65 1.71 0.01
N THR A 58 -11.17 1.74 -1.23
CA THR A 58 -11.67 2.97 -1.88
C THR A 58 -13.19 3.01 -2.09
N GLN A 59 -13.84 1.86 -2.13
CA GLN A 59 -15.26 1.68 -2.46
C GLN A 59 -15.97 0.67 -1.55
N GLY A 60 -15.26 0.05 -0.60
CA GLY A 60 -15.86 -0.88 0.37
C GLY A 60 -16.84 -0.20 1.33
N ALA A 61 -17.34 -0.96 2.31
CA ALA A 61 -18.38 -0.47 3.24
C ALA A 61 -17.98 0.78 4.04
N ASN A 62 -16.68 0.95 4.33
CA ASN A 62 -16.11 2.12 5.00
C ASN A 62 -14.83 2.54 4.28
N PRO A 63 -14.92 3.29 3.16
CA PRO A 63 -13.75 3.64 2.38
C PRO A 63 -12.88 4.61 3.18
N CYS A 64 -11.58 4.31 3.28
CA CYS A 64 -10.62 5.18 3.97
C CYS A 64 -9.66 5.86 2.99
N PHE A 65 -9.65 5.44 1.73
CA PHE A 65 -8.70 5.90 0.72
C PHE A 65 -9.42 6.32 -0.56
N ARG A 66 -8.74 7.14 -1.36
CA ARG A 66 -9.14 7.43 -2.75
C ARG A 66 -7.99 7.12 -3.70
N HIS A 67 -8.34 6.75 -4.93
CA HIS A 67 -7.38 6.51 -6.00
C HIS A 67 -6.66 7.80 -6.41
N THR A 68 -5.43 7.62 -6.90
CA THR A 68 -4.70 8.62 -7.69
C THR A 68 -4.57 8.16 -9.14
N LYS A 69 -3.86 8.94 -9.97
CA LYS A 69 -3.52 8.52 -11.35
C LYS A 69 -2.46 7.41 -11.40
N ILE A 70 -1.73 7.19 -10.30
CA ILE A 70 -0.71 6.16 -10.17
C ILE A 70 -1.36 4.93 -9.55
N GLN A 71 -1.29 3.77 -10.22
CA GLN A 71 -2.06 2.56 -9.86
C GLN A 71 -1.79 2.05 -8.44
N HIS A 72 -0.57 2.21 -7.94
CA HIS A 72 -0.17 1.79 -6.60
C HIS A 72 -0.29 2.89 -5.55
N ARG A 73 -0.71 4.11 -5.90
CA ARG A 73 -0.75 5.23 -4.97
C ARG A 73 -2.16 5.60 -4.58
N PHE A 74 -2.37 5.75 -3.29
CA PHE A 74 -3.64 6.05 -2.66
C PHE A 74 -3.49 7.25 -1.74
N ILE A 75 -4.59 7.97 -1.51
CA ILE A 75 -4.63 9.11 -0.58
C ILE A 75 -5.63 8.79 0.53
N HIS A 76 -5.18 8.86 1.78
CA HIS A 76 -6.05 8.70 2.93
C HIS A 76 -7.02 9.88 3.04
N ILE A 77 -8.32 9.61 3.14
CA ILE A 77 -9.38 10.63 2.97
C ILE A 77 -9.32 11.70 4.07
N SER A 78 -9.03 11.33 5.32
CA SER A 78 -9.08 12.28 6.44
C SER A 78 -7.76 13.01 6.73
N THR A 79 -6.62 12.41 6.40
CA THR A 79 -5.29 12.98 6.70
C THR A 79 -4.60 13.54 5.46
N TYR A 80 -5.11 13.25 4.26
CA TYR A 80 -4.51 13.60 2.97
C TYR A 80 -3.10 13.05 2.73
N ILE A 81 -2.66 12.10 3.57
CA ILE A 81 -1.36 11.43 3.42
C ILE A 81 -1.39 10.53 2.19
N GLU A 82 -0.35 10.62 1.37
CA GLU A 82 -0.10 9.71 0.25
C GLU A 82 0.51 8.39 0.76
N VAL A 83 0.01 7.29 0.24
CA VAL A 83 0.43 5.94 0.60
C VAL A 83 0.66 5.14 -0.68
N ASP A 84 1.87 4.61 -0.82
CA ASP A 84 2.23 3.71 -1.92
C ASP A 84 2.08 2.25 -1.45
N ILE A 85 1.35 1.45 -2.23
CA ILE A 85 1.08 0.04 -1.95
C ILE A 85 1.65 -0.81 -3.08
N VAL A 86 2.75 -1.50 -2.77
CA VAL A 86 3.48 -2.34 -3.69
C VAL A 86 3.09 -3.81 -3.47
N PRO A 87 2.45 -4.48 -4.44
CA PRO A 87 2.17 -5.90 -4.35
C PRO A 87 3.46 -6.71 -4.50
N PHE A 88 3.59 -7.81 -3.75
CA PHE A 88 4.69 -8.76 -3.88
C PHE A 88 4.21 -10.20 -3.64
N GLY A 89 5.07 -11.18 -3.92
CA GLY A 89 4.75 -12.61 -3.77
C GLY A 89 4.58 -13.29 -5.13
N ALA A 90 3.64 -14.23 -5.23
CA ALA A 90 3.46 -15.05 -6.44
C ALA A 90 3.15 -14.22 -7.69
N ILE A 91 2.61 -13.01 -7.50
CA ILE A 91 2.35 -12.04 -8.57
C ILE A 91 3.62 -11.62 -9.35
N GLY A 92 4.80 -11.73 -8.75
CA GLY A 92 6.08 -11.39 -9.39
C GLY A 92 6.81 -12.58 -10.01
N GLU A 93 6.30 -13.80 -9.85
CA GLU A 93 6.98 -15.01 -10.33
C GLU A 93 6.95 -15.12 -11.87
N PRO A 94 7.97 -15.72 -12.49
CA PRO A 94 9.17 -16.31 -11.87
C PRO A 94 10.31 -15.32 -11.60
N ASN A 95 10.24 -14.11 -12.17
CA ASN A 95 11.38 -13.20 -12.24
C ASN A 95 11.48 -12.23 -11.06
N GLN A 96 10.55 -12.30 -10.10
CA GLN A 96 10.35 -11.32 -9.04
C GLN A 96 10.09 -9.89 -9.58
N GLU A 97 9.40 -9.79 -10.72
CA GLU A 97 9.11 -8.52 -11.39
C GLU A 97 7.62 -8.21 -11.39
N ILE A 98 7.26 -6.97 -11.04
CA ILE A 98 5.88 -6.46 -11.13
C ILE A 98 5.79 -5.50 -12.30
N GLN A 99 4.97 -5.84 -13.29
CA GLN A 99 4.67 -4.95 -14.41
C GLN A 99 3.26 -4.39 -14.30
N TRP A 100 3.17 -3.11 -13.97
CA TRP A 100 1.92 -2.36 -13.99
C TRP A 100 1.44 -2.21 -15.43
N SER A 101 0.22 -2.66 -15.73
CA SER A 101 -0.32 -2.49 -17.08
C SER A 101 -0.63 -1.02 -17.33
N ASN A 102 0.02 -0.39 -18.32
CA ASN A 102 -0.23 1.00 -18.72
C ASN A 102 -1.59 1.19 -19.43
N LYS A 103 -2.59 0.34 -19.19
CA LYS A 103 -3.95 0.58 -19.68
C LYS A 103 -4.50 1.79 -18.92
N GLY A 104 -4.24 2.97 -19.47
CA GLY A 104 -4.93 4.19 -19.11
C GLY A 104 -6.41 3.91 -19.08
N ILE A 105 -7.04 4.35 -18.00
CA ILE A 105 -8.49 4.40 -17.89
C ILE A 105 -8.91 5.41 -18.96
N GLY A 106 -9.31 4.91 -20.12
CA GLY A 106 -9.88 5.69 -21.22
C GLY A 106 -11.31 6.07 -20.91
#